data_AF-A0A7V9SIV1-F1
#
_entry.id   AF-A0A7V9SIV1-F1
#
_cell.length_a   1.000
_cell.length_b   1.000
_cell.length_c   1.000
_cell.angle_alpha   90.00
_cell.angle_beta   90.00
_cell.angle_gamma   90.00
#
_symmetry.space_group_name_H-M   'P 1'
#
loop_
_entity.id
_entity.type
_entity.pdbx_description
1 polymer ?
#
loop_
_entity_poly.entity_id
_entity_poly.type
_entity_poly.pdbx_seq_one_letter_code
_entity_poly.pdbx_strand_id
1 'polypeptide(L)'
;MQELFKTRRTPASAGTACLLLLAMTGGACALSHEPRLVTFPQLKSKPVLHIAGVFDYRTAIASIDAILRRDLGFEAFPVTYAFYPNRTAFEGALVQRGHAPAFARTTARTMIAVGGHRGVLINDAALSAMEWPDRTLLLAHELTHSLQYELAGGRRGTSDQWLREGFADWASIRTLERLDGGSMRHFKARRERELRAAGRTAVPALGEMTTFQQWVEIGATRGAAAYAKSFLAVDLLIERHGVASVLDYFTRFAASEDRTGNFEAAFGRTLNEFDGAVQATLWPR
;
A
#
# COMPACT_ATOMS: atom_id res chain seq x y z
N MET A 1 5.24 -66.03 6.88
CA MET A 1 4.95 -67.43 6.48
C MET A 1 5.17 -67.49 4.98
N GLN A 2 6.26 -68.17 4.56
CA GLN A 2 6.59 -68.65 3.21
C GLN A 2 6.77 -67.58 2.09
N GLU A 3 7.98 -67.28 1.58
CA GLU A 3 8.84 -68.09 0.67
C GLU A 3 7.99 -68.65 -0.49
N LEU A 4 8.26 -68.56 -1.79
CA LEU A 4 9.48 -68.48 -2.61
C LEU A 4 8.98 -68.41 -4.07
N PHE A 5 9.67 -67.72 -4.98
CA PHE A 5 10.17 -68.33 -6.22
C PHE A 5 11.01 -67.31 -7.01
N LYS A 6 12.32 -67.61 -7.07
CA LYS A 6 13.29 -67.07 -8.01
C LYS A 6 13.37 -68.01 -9.21
N THR A 7 13.45 -67.46 -10.42
CA THR A 7 14.16 -68.10 -11.55
C THR A 7 14.92 -67.05 -12.36
N ARG A 8 16.09 -67.45 -12.86
CA ARG A 8 17.22 -66.64 -13.36
C ARG A 8 17.22 -66.50 -14.89
N ARG A 9 17.80 -65.37 -15.38
CA ARG A 9 18.81 -65.15 -16.48
C ARG A 9 18.65 -65.88 -17.84
N THR A 10 18.92 -65.36 -19.05
CA THR A 10 19.64 -64.19 -19.66
C THR A 10 19.38 -64.22 -21.21
N PRO A 11 20.21 -63.67 -22.14
CA PRO A 11 20.09 -62.36 -22.83
C PRO A 11 19.98 -62.44 -24.39
N ALA A 12 19.65 -61.33 -25.07
CA ALA A 12 19.95 -61.02 -26.50
C ALA A 12 19.19 -59.72 -26.89
N SER A 13 19.85 -58.56 -27.04
CA SER A 13 20.50 -58.01 -28.24
C SER A 13 19.56 -57.42 -29.32
N ALA A 14 19.82 -56.15 -29.62
CA ALA A 14 19.60 -55.40 -30.86
C ALA A 14 18.17 -55.04 -31.29
N GLY A 15 17.94 -53.74 -31.51
CA GLY A 15 16.73 -53.21 -32.12
C GLY A 15 16.59 -51.71 -31.98
N THR A 16 17.46 -50.96 -32.65
CA THR A 16 17.36 -49.50 -32.83
C THR A 16 16.03 -49.16 -33.52
N ALA A 17 15.16 -48.43 -32.84
CA ALA A 17 14.07 -47.68 -33.48
C ALA A 17 14.01 -46.29 -32.84
N CYS A 18 14.60 -45.33 -33.56
CA CYS A 18 14.40 -43.90 -33.34
C CYS A 18 12.92 -43.56 -33.47
N LEU A 19 12.22 -43.47 -32.34
CA LEU A 19 10.99 -42.71 -32.25
C LEU A 19 11.37 -41.29 -31.79
N LEU A 20 11.59 -40.43 -32.78
CA LEU A 20 11.50 -38.98 -32.64
C LEU A 20 10.08 -38.67 -32.16
N LEU A 21 9.89 -38.65 -30.84
CA LEU A 21 8.80 -37.91 -30.23
C LEU A 21 9.11 -36.43 -30.51
N LEU A 22 8.52 -35.90 -31.59
CA LEU A 22 8.25 -34.48 -31.68
C LEU A 22 7.35 -34.15 -30.49
N ALA A 23 7.98 -33.75 -29.38
CA ALA A 23 7.32 -32.95 -28.37
C ALA A 23 6.94 -31.65 -29.09
N MET A 24 5.72 -31.61 -29.61
CA MET A 24 5.01 -30.39 -29.89
C MET A 24 4.96 -29.64 -28.55
N THR A 25 5.98 -28.82 -28.27
CA THR A 25 5.90 -27.78 -27.26
C THR A 25 4.85 -26.82 -27.78
N GLY A 26 3.59 -27.14 -27.49
CA GLY A 26 2.53 -26.15 -27.50
C GLY A 26 3.05 -25.03 -26.62
N GLY A 27 3.47 -23.93 -27.26
CA GLY A 27 3.67 -22.65 -26.59
C GLY A 27 2.30 -22.19 -26.11
N ALA A 28 1.80 -22.84 -25.07
CA ALA A 28 0.88 -22.18 -24.16
C ALA A 28 1.65 -20.94 -23.74
N CYS A 29 1.14 -19.76 -24.11
CA CYS A 29 1.52 -18.51 -23.46
C CYS A 29 1.30 -18.72 -21.96
N ALA A 30 2.31 -19.23 -21.27
CA ALA A 30 2.34 -19.25 -19.83
C ALA A 30 2.31 -17.77 -19.47
N LEU A 31 1.15 -17.30 -19.03
CA LEU A 31 1.00 -15.96 -18.47
C LEU A 31 2.10 -15.86 -17.41
N SER A 32 3.12 -15.05 -17.66
CA SER A 32 4.20 -14.83 -16.70
C SER A 32 3.54 -14.38 -15.40
N HIS A 33 3.89 -15.03 -14.29
CA HIS A 33 3.49 -14.59 -12.95
C HIS A 33 4.60 -13.74 -12.30
N GLU A 34 5.75 -13.64 -12.96
CA GLU A 34 6.91 -12.92 -12.45
C GLU A 34 6.67 -11.41 -12.47
N PRO A 35 6.92 -10.70 -11.35
CA PRO A 35 6.76 -9.26 -11.29
C PRO A 35 7.92 -8.55 -12.00
N ARG A 36 7.63 -7.42 -12.63
CA ARG A 36 8.66 -6.44 -12.98
C ARG A 36 9.08 -5.70 -11.71
N LEU A 37 10.37 -5.71 -11.41
CA LEU A 37 10.91 -5.06 -10.21
C LEU A 37 11.50 -3.69 -10.51
N VAL A 38 11.19 -2.71 -9.65
CA VAL A 38 11.82 -1.40 -9.63
C VAL A 38 12.27 -1.11 -8.20
N THR A 39 13.58 -1.02 -7.98
CA THR A 39 14.15 -0.81 -6.65
C THR A 39 14.82 0.56 -6.56
N PHE A 40 14.45 1.30 -5.52
CA PHE A 40 15.05 2.56 -5.08
C PHE A 40 15.98 2.28 -3.88
N PRO A 41 17.06 3.06 -3.61
CA PRO A 41 17.55 4.27 -4.28
C PRO A 41 18.37 4.06 -5.56
N GLN A 42 18.53 2.83 -6.05
CA GLN A 42 19.42 2.54 -7.19
C GLN A 42 18.85 2.97 -8.56
N LEU A 43 17.89 3.89 -8.59
CA LEU A 43 17.30 4.39 -9.82
C LEU A 43 18.24 5.38 -10.51
N LYS A 44 18.48 5.17 -11.79
CA LYS A 44 19.22 6.11 -12.65
C LYS A 44 18.35 7.26 -13.18
N SER A 45 17.04 7.24 -12.91
CA SER A 45 16.09 8.26 -13.39
C SER A 45 16.21 9.52 -12.56
N LYS A 46 16.14 10.68 -13.22
CA LYS A 46 16.12 11.99 -12.55
C LYS A 46 14.69 12.35 -12.14
N PRO A 47 14.47 12.92 -10.95
CA PRO A 47 13.16 13.43 -10.56
C PRO A 47 12.75 14.59 -11.46
N VAL A 48 11.44 14.74 -11.67
CA VAL A 48 10.84 15.86 -12.40
C VAL A 48 10.07 16.79 -11.46
N LEU A 49 9.76 17.99 -11.93
CA LEU A 49 9.05 19.02 -11.15
C LEU A 49 7.55 19.14 -11.50
N HIS A 50 7.13 18.57 -12.63
CA HIS A 50 5.78 18.71 -13.18
C HIS A 50 5.22 17.33 -13.51
N ILE A 51 3.92 17.11 -13.28
CA ILE A 51 3.28 15.81 -13.52
C ILE A 51 3.32 15.45 -15.01
N ALA A 52 3.27 16.47 -15.86
CA ALA A 52 3.41 16.34 -17.31
C ALA A 52 4.79 15.80 -17.73
N GLY A 53 5.78 15.74 -16.85
CA GLY A 53 7.08 15.11 -17.09
C GLY A 53 7.15 13.63 -16.68
N VAL A 54 6.09 13.08 -16.08
CA VAL A 54 6.04 11.70 -15.60
C VAL A 54 5.42 10.80 -16.66
N PHE A 55 6.25 9.97 -17.30
CA PHE A 55 5.83 9.05 -18.36
C PHE A 55 6.23 7.59 -18.12
N ASP A 56 6.94 7.32 -17.03
CA ASP A 56 7.37 5.99 -16.65
C ASP A 56 7.47 5.85 -15.12
N TYR A 57 7.41 4.61 -14.64
CA TYR A 57 7.40 4.32 -13.20
C TYR A 57 8.70 4.70 -12.50
N ARG A 58 9.87 4.62 -13.16
CA ARG A 58 11.15 4.98 -12.53
C ARG A 58 11.23 6.47 -12.28
N THR A 59 10.79 7.27 -13.25
CA THR A 59 10.68 8.74 -13.12
C THR A 59 9.64 9.13 -12.08
N ALA A 60 8.48 8.47 -12.05
CA ALA A 60 7.47 8.68 -11.00
C ALA A 60 8.05 8.42 -9.60
N ILE A 61 8.62 7.23 -9.37
CA ILE A 61 9.17 6.83 -8.06
C ILE A 61 10.32 7.76 -7.64
N ALA A 62 11.24 8.12 -8.54
CA ALA A 62 12.32 9.05 -8.22
C ALA A 62 11.80 10.44 -7.82
N SER A 63 10.74 10.93 -8.49
CA SER A 63 10.13 12.23 -8.18
C SER A 63 9.39 12.21 -6.85
N ILE A 64 8.61 11.16 -6.60
CA ILE A 64 7.91 10.93 -5.34
C ILE A 64 8.90 10.89 -4.17
N ASP A 65 9.96 10.09 -4.28
CA ASP A 65 10.99 10.02 -3.23
C ASP A 65 11.61 11.38 -2.95
N ALA A 66 12.07 12.08 -3.99
CA ALA A 66 12.72 13.38 -3.84
C ALA A 66 11.82 14.38 -3.12
N ILE A 67 10.52 14.39 -3.43
CA ILE A 67 9.53 15.25 -2.79
C ILE A 67 9.28 14.82 -1.35
N LEU A 68 8.99 13.55 -1.11
CA LEU A 68 8.67 13.07 0.23
C LEU A 68 9.86 13.24 1.17
N ARG A 69 11.10 12.96 0.75
CA ARG A 69 12.28 13.20 1.58
C ARG A 69 12.46 14.67 1.92
N ARG A 70 12.25 15.56 0.95
CA ARG A 70 12.34 17.01 1.18
C ARG A 70 11.24 17.50 2.14
N ASP A 71 10.01 17.07 1.94
CA ASP A 71 8.84 17.59 2.68
C ASP A 71 8.67 16.91 4.05
N LEU A 72 9.10 15.66 4.21
CA LEU A 72 8.97 14.87 5.46
C LEU A 72 10.29 14.68 6.21
N GLY A 73 11.45 14.96 5.58
CA GLY A 73 12.74 14.99 6.27
C GLY A 73 13.36 13.62 6.59
N PHE A 74 13.03 12.55 5.85
CA PHE A 74 13.62 11.22 6.07
C PHE A 74 14.83 10.91 5.15
N GLU A 75 15.70 10.04 5.63
CA GLU A 75 16.82 9.49 4.85
C GLU A 75 16.33 8.48 3.81
N ALA A 76 16.98 8.42 2.65
CA ALA A 76 16.62 7.45 1.62
C ALA A 76 16.82 6.01 2.15
N PHE A 77 15.81 5.17 1.98
CA PHE A 77 15.85 3.76 2.35
C PHE A 77 15.46 2.87 1.16
N PRO A 78 15.93 1.63 1.10
CA PRO A 78 15.64 0.78 -0.04
C PRO A 78 14.19 0.32 -0.06
N VAL A 79 13.52 0.49 -1.20
CA VAL A 79 12.14 0.03 -1.43
C VAL A 79 12.03 -0.63 -2.80
N THR A 80 11.47 -1.83 -2.84
CA THR A 80 11.18 -2.54 -4.09
C THR A 80 9.69 -2.46 -4.43
N TYR A 81 9.39 -1.88 -5.58
CA TYR A 81 8.09 -1.95 -6.21
C TYR A 81 8.03 -3.18 -7.12
N ALA A 82 7.16 -4.13 -6.79
CA ALA A 82 6.92 -5.34 -7.54
C ALA A 82 5.61 -5.22 -8.32
N PHE A 83 5.74 -5.03 -9.64
CA PHE A 83 4.62 -4.87 -10.57
C PHE A 83 4.21 -6.24 -11.12
N TYR A 84 3.20 -6.84 -10.50
CA TYR A 84 2.64 -8.13 -10.91
C TYR A 84 1.72 -7.93 -12.13
N PRO A 85 1.82 -8.77 -13.16
CA PRO A 85 1.19 -8.51 -14.45
C PRO A 85 -0.34 -8.58 -14.42
N ASN A 86 -0.94 -9.20 -13.40
CA ASN A 86 -2.39 -9.31 -13.26
C ASN A 86 -2.80 -9.56 -11.80
N ARG A 87 -4.11 -9.54 -11.58
CA ARG A 87 -4.73 -9.75 -10.26
C ARG A 87 -4.39 -11.09 -9.63
N THR A 88 -4.34 -12.17 -10.41
CA THR A 88 -4.03 -13.52 -9.91
C THR A 88 -2.60 -13.59 -9.39
N ALA A 89 -1.64 -13.03 -10.11
CA ALA A 89 -0.25 -12.96 -9.66
C ALA A 89 -0.12 -12.07 -8.41
N PHE A 90 -0.82 -10.93 -8.36
CA PHE A 90 -0.87 -10.06 -7.19
C PHE A 90 -1.47 -10.75 -5.94
N GLU A 91 -2.57 -11.48 -6.10
CA GLU A 91 -3.14 -12.30 -5.03
C GLU A 91 -2.15 -13.36 -4.53
N GLY A 92 -1.51 -14.08 -5.45
CA GLY A 92 -0.48 -15.07 -5.11
C GLY A 92 0.66 -14.46 -4.30
N ALA A 93 1.11 -13.25 -4.65
CA ALA A 93 2.14 -12.53 -3.91
C ALA A 93 1.71 -12.16 -2.48
N LEU A 94 0.45 -11.79 -2.28
CA LEU A 94 -0.10 -11.53 -0.94
C LEU A 94 -0.06 -12.81 -0.08
N VAL A 95 -0.44 -13.96 -0.65
CA VAL A 95 -0.35 -15.25 0.04
C VAL A 95 1.10 -15.61 0.38
N GLN A 96 2.03 -15.42 -0.57
CA GLN A 96 3.47 -15.64 -0.34
C GLN A 96 4.05 -14.74 0.76
N ARG A 97 3.50 -13.54 0.95
CA ARG A 97 3.82 -12.65 2.07
C ARG A 97 3.17 -13.04 3.41
N GLY A 98 2.47 -14.17 3.47
CA GLY A 98 1.91 -14.73 4.70
C GLY A 98 0.47 -14.30 4.99
N HIS A 99 -0.21 -13.62 4.06
CA HIS A 99 -1.63 -13.35 4.22
C HIS A 99 -2.46 -14.63 4.03
N ALA A 100 -3.51 -14.79 4.83
CA ALA A 100 -4.45 -15.89 4.66
C ALA A 100 -5.11 -15.84 3.25
N PRO A 101 -5.31 -16.97 2.56
CA PRO A 101 -5.82 -16.98 1.19
C PRO A 101 -7.16 -16.25 0.99
N ALA A 102 -8.09 -16.37 1.94
CA ALA A 102 -9.38 -15.67 1.86
C ALA A 102 -9.22 -14.15 1.98
N PHE A 103 -8.30 -13.71 2.83
CA PHE A 103 -7.96 -12.30 2.99
C PHE A 103 -7.28 -11.77 1.72
N ALA A 104 -6.26 -12.48 1.21
CA ALA A 104 -5.56 -12.12 -0.02
C ALA A 104 -6.50 -11.97 -1.22
N ARG A 105 -7.47 -12.89 -1.39
CA ARG A 105 -8.52 -12.79 -2.42
C ARG A 105 -9.34 -11.50 -2.30
N THR A 106 -9.80 -11.19 -1.10
CA THR A 106 -10.60 -9.98 -0.86
C THR A 106 -9.78 -8.73 -1.16
N THR A 107 -8.55 -8.66 -0.65
CA THR A 107 -7.61 -7.57 -0.93
C THR A 107 -7.32 -7.42 -2.42
N ALA A 108 -7.01 -8.50 -3.14
CA ALA A 108 -6.73 -8.46 -4.57
C ALA A 108 -7.94 -8.04 -5.43
N ARG A 109 -9.17 -8.20 -4.90
CA ARG A 109 -10.39 -7.71 -5.55
C ARG A 109 -10.65 -6.22 -5.36
N THR A 110 -10.18 -5.64 -4.26
CA THR A 110 -10.53 -4.27 -3.86
C THR A 110 -9.36 -3.29 -3.97
N MET A 111 -8.13 -3.77 -3.86
CA MET A 111 -6.91 -2.95 -3.84
C MET A 111 -6.07 -3.17 -5.10
N ILE A 112 -5.40 -2.10 -5.52
CA ILE A 112 -4.47 -2.11 -6.66
C ILE A 112 -3.03 -2.32 -6.19
N ALA A 113 -2.70 -1.85 -4.99
CA ALA A 113 -1.40 -2.05 -4.38
C ALA A 113 -1.50 -2.24 -2.87
N VAL A 114 -0.42 -2.78 -2.29
CA VAL A 114 -0.24 -2.92 -0.84
C VAL A 114 1.21 -2.62 -0.49
N GLY A 115 1.42 -1.57 0.31
CA GLY A 115 2.68 -1.19 0.90
C GLY A 115 3.01 -1.99 2.16
N GLY A 116 4.27 -2.40 2.26
CA GLY A 116 4.84 -3.07 3.43
C GLY A 116 6.22 -2.52 3.75
N HIS A 117 6.90 -3.12 4.74
CA HIS A 117 8.29 -2.77 5.04
C HIS A 117 9.18 -3.03 3.80
N ARG A 118 9.78 -1.96 3.27
CA ARG A 118 10.70 -1.96 2.11
C ARG A 118 10.17 -2.61 0.84
N GLY A 119 8.86 -2.75 0.69
CA GLY A 119 8.32 -3.26 -0.56
C GLY A 119 6.84 -3.05 -0.76
N VAL A 120 6.50 -2.71 -2.00
CA VAL A 120 5.16 -2.43 -2.49
C VAL A 120 4.78 -3.50 -3.51
N LEU A 121 3.68 -4.20 -3.27
CA LEU A 121 3.12 -5.15 -4.23
C LEU A 121 2.07 -4.43 -5.06
N ILE A 122 2.08 -4.57 -6.38
CA ILE A 122 1.19 -3.83 -7.29
C ILE A 122 0.57 -4.78 -8.32
N ASN A 123 -0.73 -4.65 -8.56
CA ASN A 123 -1.40 -5.17 -9.74
C ASN A 123 -1.17 -4.22 -10.93
N ASP A 124 -0.15 -4.50 -11.74
CA ASP A 124 0.33 -3.63 -12.83
C ASP A 124 -0.77 -3.40 -13.87
N ALA A 125 -1.57 -4.41 -14.22
CA ALA A 125 -2.67 -4.26 -15.18
C ALA A 125 -3.72 -3.24 -14.71
N ALA A 126 -4.04 -3.23 -13.42
CA ALA A 126 -4.99 -2.25 -12.87
C ALA A 126 -4.37 -0.86 -12.76
N LEU A 127 -3.11 -0.76 -12.34
CA LEU A 127 -2.39 0.52 -12.26
C LEU A 127 -2.19 1.13 -13.66
N SER A 128 -1.86 0.31 -14.66
CA SER A 128 -1.61 0.76 -16.04
C SER A 128 -2.87 1.22 -16.77
N ALA A 129 -4.05 0.99 -16.21
CA ALA A 129 -5.32 1.50 -16.74
C ALA A 129 -5.64 2.92 -16.23
N MET A 130 -4.90 3.43 -15.25
CA MET A 130 -5.08 4.77 -14.68
C MET A 130 -4.30 5.83 -15.46
N GLU A 131 -4.65 7.10 -15.31
CA GLU A 131 -3.83 8.22 -15.78
C GLU A 131 -2.62 8.46 -14.87
N TRP A 132 -1.56 9.08 -15.38
CA TRP A 132 -0.31 9.31 -14.62
C TRP A 132 -0.48 10.07 -13.29
N PRO A 133 -1.35 11.08 -13.16
CA PRO A 133 -1.63 11.69 -11.86
C PRO A 133 -2.11 10.69 -10.81
N ASP A 134 -3.06 9.81 -11.16
CA ASP A 134 -3.61 8.82 -10.25
C ASP A 134 -2.59 7.71 -9.93
N ARG A 135 -1.80 7.29 -10.92
CA ARG A 135 -0.68 6.36 -10.68
C ARG A 135 0.33 6.93 -9.70
N THR A 136 0.66 8.21 -9.86
CA THR A 136 1.65 8.91 -9.02
C THR A 136 1.13 9.06 -7.60
N LEU A 137 -0.15 9.42 -7.44
CA LEU A 137 -0.82 9.49 -6.15
C LEU A 137 -0.77 8.13 -5.44
N LEU A 138 -1.16 7.05 -6.12
CA LEU A 138 -1.13 5.70 -5.55
C LEU A 138 0.29 5.26 -5.17
N LEU A 139 1.29 5.47 -6.04
CA LEU A 139 2.68 5.10 -5.72
C LEU A 139 3.24 5.88 -4.52
N ALA A 140 2.86 7.14 -4.35
CA ALA A 140 3.23 7.98 -3.21
C ALA A 140 2.54 7.53 -1.92
N HIS A 141 1.27 7.13 -2.01
CA HIS A 141 0.52 6.53 -0.90
C HIS A 141 1.24 5.29 -0.36
N GLU A 142 1.58 4.36 -1.25
CA GLU A 142 2.24 3.12 -0.84
C GLU A 142 3.68 3.31 -0.34
N LEU A 143 4.41 4.30 -0.87
CA LEU A 143 5.72 4.66 -0.33
C LEU A 143 5.60 5.18 1.10
N THR A 144 4.56 5.95 1.38
CA THR A 144 4.29 6.50 2.70
C THR A 144 4.06 5.39 3.72
N HIS A 145 3.39 4.29 3.34
CA HIS A 145 3.33 3.12 4.20
C HIS A 145 4.71 2.53 4.48
N SER A 146 5.60 2.43 3.49
CA SER A 146 6.97 1.95 3.70
C SER A 146 7.72 2.85 4.69
N LEU A 147 7.58 4.18 4.59
CA LEU A 147 8.13 5.13 5.57
C LEU A 147 7.56 4.89 6.97
N GLN A 148 6.25 4.68 7.12
CA GLN A 148 5.64 4.38 8.42
C GLN A 148 6.23 3.10 9.04
N TYR A 149 6.59 2.10 8.23
CA TYR A 149 7.33 0.93 8.72
C TYR A 149 8.75 1.28 9.17
N GLU A 150 9.50 2.06 8.39
CA GLU A 150 10.86 2.47 8.78
C GLU A 150 10.87 3.23 10.11
N LEU A 151 9.95 4.19 10.28
CA LEU A 151 9.81 4.95 11.52
C LEU A 151 9.51 4.03 12.72
N ALA A 152 8.71 2.98 12.52
CA ALA A 152 8.37 1.99 13.54
C ALA A 152 9.45 0.90 13.72
N GLY A 153 10.68 1.11 13.25
CA GLY A 153 11.78 0.14 13.36
C GLY A 153 11.60 -1.10 12.48
N GLY A 154 10.93 -0.96 11.34
CA GLY A 154 10.66 -2.03 10.37
C GLY A 154 9.50 -2.95 10.74
N ARG A 155 8.79 -2.67 11.83
CA ARG A 155 7.69 -3.52 12.33
C ARG A 155 6.34 -3.02 11.84
N ARG A 156 5.40 -3.95 11.67
CA ARG A 156 3.98 -3.58 11.57
C ARG A 156 3.48 -3.19 12.95
N GLY A 157 3.69 -1.92 13.32
CA GLY A 157 3.25 -1.39 14.61
C GLY A 157 1.73 -1.41 14.78
N THR A 158 1.28 -1.27 16.03
CA THR A 158 -0.12 -1.14 16.45
C THR A 158 -0.67 0.28 16.25
N SER A 159 -0.07 1.07 15.35
CA SER A 159 -0.52 2.44 15.07
C SER A 159 -1.92 2.47 14.48
N ASP A 160 -2.65 3.54 14.80
CA ASP A 160 -4.03 3.75 14.39
C ASP A 160 -4.17 3.68 12.87
N GLN A 161 -4.97 2.73 12.38
CA GLN A 161 -5.12 2.49 10.94
C GLN A 161 -5.67 3.72 10.21
N TRP A 162 -6.64 4.44 10.77
CA TRP A 162 -7.15 5.70 10.20
C TRP A 162 -6.02 6.74 10.03
N LEU A 163 -5.09 6.83 10.98
CA LEU A 163 -3.98 7.79 10.89
C LEU A 163 -2.98 7.32 9.83
N ARG A 164 -2.72 6.02 9.73
CA ARG A 164 -1.85 5.43 8.70
C ARG A 164 -2.35 5.74 7.29
N GLU A 165 -3.63 5.46 7.04
CA GLU A 165 -4.26 5.67 5.74
C GLU A 165 -4.45 7.16 5.45
N GLY A 166 -4.92 7.94 6.43
CA GLY A 166 -5.10 9.38 6.29
C GLY A 166 -3.78 10.11 6.00
N PHE A 167 -2.68 9.69 6.61
CA PHE A 167 -1.36 10.28 6.35
C PHE A 167 -0.78 9.87 5.00
N ALA A 168 -1.03 8.65 4.55
CA ALA A 168 -0.66 8.22 3.20
C ALA A 168 -1.46 8.97 2.12
N ASP A 169 -2.76 9.21 2.33
CA ASP A 169 -3.59 10.09 1.49
C ASP A 169 -3.03 11.52 1.50
N TRP A 170 -2.73 12.08 2.68
CA TRP A 170 -2.21 13.44 2.80
C TRP A 170 -0.86 13.61 2.09
N ALA A 171 0.07 12.68 2.30
CA ALA A 171 1.42 12.73 1.71
C ALA A 171 1.38 12.54 0.19
N SER A 172 0.50 11.66 -0.31
CA SER A 172 0.34 11.45 -1.75
C SER A 172 -0.28 12.67 -2.45
N ILE A 173 -1.31 13.29 -1.86
CA ILE A 173 -1.92 14.52 -2.37
C ILE A 173 -0.91 15.67 -2.34
N ARG A 174 -0.13 15.79 -1.25
CA ARG A 174 0.94 16.79 -1.17
C ARG A 174 1.97 16.57 -2.27
N THR A 175 2.37 15.32 -2.52
CA THR A 175 3.31 14.97 -3.60
C THR A 175 2.77 15.40 -4.96
N LEU A 176 1.50 15.09 -5.24
CA LEU A 176 0.87 15.46 -6.50
C LEU A 176 0.75 16.98 -6.67
N GLU A 177 0.45 17.71 -5.59
CA GLU A 177 0.44 19.18 -5.58
C GLU A 177 1.83 19.77 -5.85
N ARG A 178 2.91 19.17 -5.30
CA ARG A 178 4.29 19.58 -5.59
C ARG A 178 4.71 19.32 -7.03
N LEU A 179 4.06 18.36 -7.67
CA LEU A 179 4.21 18.04 -9.09
C LEU A 179 3.19 18.76 -9.96
N ASP A 180 2.52 19.82 -9.50
CA ASP A 180 1.49 20.56 -10.25
C ASP A 180 0.30 19.75 -10.81
N GLY A 181 0.14 18.49 -10.40
CA GLY A 181 -0.90 17.59 -10.88
C GLY A 181 -2.19 17.58 -10.06
N GLY A 182 -2.27 18.42 -9.02
CA GLY A 182 -3.40 18.47 -8.11
C GLY A 182 -3.32 19.62 -7.12
N SER A 183 -4.33 19.76 -6.26
CA SER A 183 -4.35 20.78 -5.22
C SER A 183 -4.95 20.22 -3.93
N MET A 184 -4.22 20.37 -2.82
CA MET A 184 -4.67 19.98 -1.49
C MET A 184 -6.04 20.58 -1.15
N ARG A 185 -6.25 21.86 -1.51
CA ARG A 185 -7.52 22.56 -1.32
C ARG A 185 -8.68 21.88 -2.04
N HIS A 186 -8.48 21.45 -3.30
CA HIS A 186 -9.54 20.78 -4.07
C HIS A 186 -9.83 19.38 -3.52
N PHE A 187 -8.80 18.63 -3.12
CA PHE A 187 -8.97 17.33 -2.48
C PHE A 187 -9.74 17.46 -1.16
N LYS A 188 -9.36 18.41 -0.29
CA LYS A 188 -10.06 18.72 0.96
C LYS A 188 -11.54 19.02 0.73
N ALA A 189 -11.83 19.96 -0.17
CA ALA A 189 -13.21 20.31 -0.50
C ALA A 189 -14.02 19.12 -1.04
N ARG A 190 -13.39 18.23 -1.82
CA ARG A 190 -14.03 17.00 -2.30
C ARG A 190 -14.33 16.03 -1.15
N ARG A 191 -13.37 15.75 -0.27
CA ARG A 191 -13.55 14.85 0.89
C ARG A 191 -14.65 15.37 1.82
N GLU A 192 -14.71 16.67 2.05
CA GLU A 192 -15.79 17.26 2.85
C GLU A 192 -17.17 17.07 2.19
N ARG A 193 -17.28 17.21 0.87
CA ARG A 193 -18.53 16.92 0.14
C ARG A 193 -18.90 15.45 0.23
N GLU A 194 -17.93 14.54 0.12
CA GLU A 194 -18.14 13.09 0.27
C GLU A 194 -18.72 12.76 1.66
N LEU A 195 -18.19 13.35 2.73
CA LEU A 195 -18.72 13.17 4.09
C LEU A 195 -20.10 13.79 4.27
N ARG A 196 -20.35 14.98 3.72
CA ARG A 196 -21.66 15.63 3.77
C ARG A 196 -22.73 14.80 3.04
N ALA A 197 -22.38 14.24 1.88
CA ALA A 197 -23.26 13.36 1.11
C ALA A 197 -23.55 12.02 1.81
N ALA A 198 -22.56 11.44 2.48
CA ALA A 198 -22.74 10.22 3.26
C ALA A 198 -23.68 10.43 4.47
N GLY A 199 -23.68 11.63 5.04
CA GLY A 199 -24.47 11.98 6.22
C GLY A 199 -23.81 11.51 7.53
N ARG A 200 -24.09 12.24 8.61
CA ARG A 200 -23.38 12.11 9.89
C ARG A 200 -23.38 10.69 10.47
N THR A 201 -24.48 9.96 10.32
CA THR A 201 -24.64 8.59 10.87
C THR A 201 -23.84 7.54 10.09
N ALA A 202 -23.50 7.81 8.83
CA ALA A 202 -22.71 6.89 8.00
C ALA A 202 -21.20 7.09 8.15
N VAL A 203 -20.75 8.15 8.85
CA VAL A 203 -19.34 8.43 9.04
C VAL A 203 -18.83 7.79 10.34
N PRO A 204 -17.90 6.82 10.29
CA PRO A 204 -17.41 6.12 11.48
C PRO A 204 -16.62 7.06 12.41
N ALA A 205 -16.63 6.79 13.71
CA ALA A 205 -15.73 7.39 14.68
C ALA A 205 -14.28 6.97 14.42
N LEU A 206 -13.30 7.80 14.76
CA LEU A 206 -11.88 7.44 14.57
C LEU A 206 -11.51 6.21 15.43
N GLY A 207 -12.10 6.09 16.62
CA GLY A 207 -11.94 4.92 17.50
C GLY A 207 -12.45 3.60 16.91
N GLU A 208 -13.34 3.65 15.91
CA GLU A 208 -13.82 2.47 15.17
C GLU A 208 -12.86 2.04 14.04
N MET A 209 -11.82 2.83 13.75
CA MET A 209 -10.92 2.65 12.60
C MET A 209 -9.45 2.52 13.04
N THR A 210 -9.22 1.89 14.19
CA THR A 210 -7.88 1.86 14.81
C THR A 210 -7.06 0.66 14.37
N THR A 211 -7.70 -0.42 13.92
CA THR A 211 -7.04 -1.64 13.44
C THR A 211 -7.31 -1.90 11.96
N PHE A 212 -6.42 -2.67 11.34
CA PHE A 212 -6.58 -3.08 9.94
C PHE A 212 -7.82 -3.94 9.69
N GLN A 213 -8.16 -4.82 10.64
CA GLN A 213 -9.37 -5.63 10.53
C GLN A 213 -10.62 -4.74 10.48
N GLN A 214 -10.75 -3.81 11.45
CA GLN A 214 -11.85 -2.84 11.47
C GLN A 214 -11.89 -2.01 10.17
N TRP A 215 -10.74 -1.59 9.67
CA TRP A 215 -10.65 -0.82 8.42
C TRP A 215 -11.21 -1.59 7.22
N VAL A 216 -10.85 -2.87 7.09
CA VAL A 216 -11.36 -3.74 6.02
C VAL A 216 -12.87 -3.99 6.17
N GLU A 217 -13.35 -4.21 7.40
CA GLU A 217 -14.78 -4.40 7.70
C GLU A 217 -15.61 -3.14 7.37
N ILE A 218 -15.13 -1.96 7.77
CA ILE A 218 -15.74 -0.67 7.44
C ILE A 218 -15.66 -0.39 5.94
N GLY A 219 -14.54 -0.73 5.31
CA GLY A 219 -14.26 -0.52 3.90
C GLY A 219 -15.34 -1.06 2.96
N ALA A 220 -15.94 -2.21 3.32
CA ALA A 220 -16.98 -2.87 2.53
C ALA A 220 -18.27 -2.06 2.38
N THR A 221 -18.59 -1.18 3.34
CA THR A 221 -19.88 -0.47 3.40
C THR A 221 -19.75 1.05 3.46
N ARG A 222 -18.69 1.53 4.12
CA ARG A 222 -18.45 2.94 4.45
C ARG A 222 -17.05 3.40 4.05
N GLY A 223 -16.36 2.67 3.15
CA GLY A 223 -14.96 2.92 2.81
C GLY A 223 -14.68 4.34 2.33
N ALA A 224 -15.49 4.90 1.43
CA ALA A 224 -15.30 6.27 0.96
C ALA A 224 -15.36 7.29 2.12
N ALA A 225 -16.31 7.12 3.05
CA ALA A 225 -16.42 7.98 4.23
C ALA A 225 -15.26 7.78 5.22
N ALA A 226 -14.80 6.53 5.39
CA ALA A 226 -13.65 6.21 6.24
C ALA A 226 -12.36 6.89 5.74
N TYR A 227 -12.05 6.76 4.45
CA TYR A 227 -10.91 7.43 3.81
C TYR A 227 -11.04 8.96 3.89
N ALA A 228 -12.20 9.51 3.53
CA ALA A 228 -12.43 10.95 3.56
C ALA A 228 -12.26 11.54 4.98
N LYS A 229 -12.83 10.89 6.01
CA LYS A 229 -12.66 11.32 7.40
C LYS A 229 -11.23 11.19 7.87
N SER A 230 -10.56 10.09 7.54
CA SER A 230 -9.17 9.85 7.94
C SER A 230 -8.23 10.92 7.39
N PHE A 231 -8.37 11.25 6.10
CA PHE A 231 -7.63 12.34 5.48
C PHE A 231 -7.89 13.68 6.17
N LEU A 232 -9.15 14.07 6.39
CA LEU A 232 -9.49 15.37 7.00
C LEU A 232 -9.02 15.46 8.46
N ALA A 233 -9.07 14.36 9.20
CA ALA A 233 -8.55 14.27 10.56
C ALA A 233 -7.02 14.45 10.58
N VAL A 234 -6.29 13.81 9.66
CA VAL A 234 -4.84 14.00 9.55
C VAL A 234 -4.47 15.41 9.12
N ASP A 235 -5.18 15.99 8.15
CA ASP A 235 -4.98 17.38 7.73
C ASP A 235 -5.13 18.34 8.93
N LEU A 236 -6.15 18.13 9.77
CA LEU A 236 -6.37 18.91 10.98
C LEU A 236 -5.28 18.68 12.04
N LEU A 237 -4.75 17.46 12.19
CA LEU A 237 -3.61 17.20 13.08
C LEU A 237 -2.37 17.95 12.60
N ILE A 238 -2.07 17.89 11.32
CA ILE A 238 -0.91 18.57 10.73
C ILE A 238 -1.06 20.09 10.83
N GLU A 239 -2.26 20.63 10.62
CA GLU A 239 -2.55 22.05 10.80
C GLU A 239 -2.26 22.52 12.23
N ARG A 240 -2.57 21.69 13.24
CA ARG A 240 -2.44 22.05 14.66
C ARG A 240 -1.08 21.75 15.27
N HIS A 241 -0.45 20.66 14.85
CA HIS A 241 0.73 20.08 15.50
C HIS A 241 1.94 19.98 14.56
N GLY A 242 1.77 20.24 13.27
CA GLY A 242 2.79 20.06 12.26
C GLY A 242 3.04 18.59 11.89
N VAL A 243 3.67 18.40 10.73
CA VAL A 243 4.04 17.06 10.21
C VAL A 243 4.97 16.31 11.18
N ALA A 244 5.89 17.02 11.83
CA ALA A 244 6.86 16.42 12.75
C ALA A 244 6.19 15.63 13.88
N SER A 245 5.07 16.10 14.42
CA SER A 245 4.32 15.41 15.48
C SER A 245 3.68 14.11 14.97
N VAL A 246 3.23 14.07 13.71
CA VAL A 246 2.71 12.85 13.09
C VAL A 246 3.84 11.82 12.86
N LEU A 247 5.03 12.29 12.46
CA LEU A 247 6.20 11.42 12.32
C LEU A 247 6.68 10.89 13.68
N ASP A 248 6.66 11.74 14.73
CA ASP A 248 6.96 11.33 16.11
C ASP A 248 6.00 10.24 16.59
N TYR A 249 4.68 10.39 16.34
CA TYR A 249 3.70 9.35 16.63
C TYR A 249 4.09 7.99 16.05
N PHE A 250 4.44 7.93 14.76
CA PHE A 250 4.86 6.67 14.14
C PHE A 250 6.19 6.16 14.68
N THR A 251 7.14 7.06 14.96
CA THR A 251 8.48 6.72 15.47
C THR A 251 8.41 6.03 16.84
N ARG A 252 7.49 6.45 17.70
CA ARG A 252 7.28 5.84 19.03
C ARG A 252 6.98 4.34 18.99
N PHE A 253 6.41 3.84 17.89
CA PHE A 253 6.16 2.42 17.72
C PHE A 253 7.43 1.58 17.53
N ALA A 254 8.60 2.18 17.36
CA ALA A 254 9.87 1.46 17.46
C ALA A 254 10.13 0.93 18.89
N ALA A 255 9.63 1.63 19.92
CA ALA A 255 9.90 1.34 21.33
C ALA A 255 8.67 0.90 22.15
N SER A 256 7.45 1.24 21.72
CA SER A 256 6.23 0.97 22.48
C SER A 256 5.05 0.59 21.57
N GLU A 257 4.28 -0.43 21.95
CA GLU A 257 3.01 -0.78 21.29
C GLU A 257 1.79 -0.12 21.94
N ASP A 258 1.99 0.74 22.95
CA ASP A 258 0.94 1.53 23.60
C ASP A 258 0.42 2.61 22.65
N ARG A 259 -0.55 2.23 21.82
CA ARG A 259 -1.18 3.09 20.83
C ARG A 259 -1.79 4.35 21.45
N THR A 260 -2.45 4.21 22.59
CA THR A 260 -3.14 5.32 23.26
C THR A 260 -2.12 6.28 23.86
N GLY A 261 -1.14 5.77 24.61
CA GLY A 261 -0.08 6.58 25.18
C GLY A 261 0.79 7.26 24.12
N ASN A 262 1.08 6.58 23.00
CA ASN A 262 1.82 7.17 21.88
C ASN A 262 1.04 8.32 21.22
N PHE A 263 -0.29 8.19 21.08
CA PHE A 263 -1.14 9.25 20.54
C PHE A 263 -1.13 10.48 21.46
N GLU A 264 -1.36 10.28 22.76
CA GLU A 264 -1.34 11.36 23.74
C GLU A 264 0.02 12.04 23.82
N ALA A 265 1.11 11.28 23.78
CA ALA A 265 2.46 11.83 23.82
C ALA A 265 2.81 12.68 22.58
N ALA A 266 2.30 12.31 21.41
CA ALA A 266 2.56 13.04 20.17
C ALA A 266 1.66 14.28 20.00
N PHE A 267 0.42 14.24 20.48
CA PHE A 267 -0.60 15.26 20.19
C PHE A 267 -1.13 16.00 21.42
N GLY A 268 -0.71 15.61 22.63
CA GLY A 268 -1.08 16.25 23.89
C GLY A 268 -2.55 16.13 24.26
N ARG A 269 -3.27 15.15 23.71
CA ARG A 269 -4.70 14.89 23.94
C ARG A 269 -5.06 13.45 23.64
N THR A 270 -6.16 12.98 24.21
CA THR A 270 -6.68 11.64 23.92
C THR A 270 -7.28 11.56 22.50
N LEU A 271 -7.36 10.35 21.94
CA LEU A 271 -8.03 10.12 20.65
C LEU A 271 -9.50 10.55 20.68
N ASN A 272 -10.20 10.35 21.81
CA ASN A 272 -11.61 10.69 21.95
C ASN A 272 -11.83 12.22 21.92
N GLU A 273 -11.00 12.98 22.62
CA GLU A 273 -11.04 14.46 22.57
C GLU A 273 -10.74 14.96 21.16
N PHE A 274 -9.78 14.34 20.48
CA PHE A 274 -9.44 14.69 19.11
C PHE A 274 -10.59 14.39 18.13
N ASP A 275 -11.20 13.20 18.19
CA ASP A 275 -12.34 12.86 17.33
C ASP A 275 -13.53 13.80 17.60
N GLY A 276 -13.78 14.17 18.86
CA GLY A 276 -14.77 15.21 19.20
C GLY A 276 -14.51 16.55 18.50
N ALA A 277 -13.24 16.99 18.43
CA ALA A 277 -12.86 18.18 17.71
C ALA A 277 -13.02 18.05 16.18
N VAL A 278 -12.67 16.90 15.61
CA VAL A 278 -12.90 16.58 14.18
C VAL A 278 -14.39 16.65 13.85
N GLN A 279 -15.23 16.08 14.72
CA GLN A 279 -16.69 16.13 14.57
C GLN A 279 -17.21 17.57 14.62
N ALA A 280 -16.72 18.40 15.53
CA ALA A 280 -17.12 19.81 15.60
C ALA A 280 -16.74 20.60 14.33
N THR A 281 -15.60 20.30 13.72
CA THR A 281 -15.15 20.95 12.47
C THR A 281 -15.98 20.54 11.26
N LEU A 282 -16.33 19.25 11.15
CA LEU A 282 -17.01 18.71 9.99
C LEU A 282 -18.53 18.97 10.00
N TRP A 283 -19.13 19.09 11.19
CA TRP A 283 -20.55 19.36 11.40
C TRP A 283 -20.75 20.58 12.33
N PRO A 284 -20.44 21.81 11.86
CA PRO A 284 -20.71 23.02 12.62
C PRO A 284 -22.23 23.16 12.88
N ARG A 285 -22.56 23.75 14.04
CA ARG A 285 -23.96 24.02 14.43
C ARG A 285 -24.61 25.06 13.55
#